data_AF-A0A9D0T3Y9-F1
#
_entry.id   AF-A0A9D0T3Y9-F1
#
_cell.length_a   1.000
_cell.length_b   1.000
_cell.length_c   1.000
_cell.angle_alpha   90.00
_cell.angle_beta   90.00
_cell.angle_gamma   90.00
#
_symmetry.space_group_name_H-M   'P 1'
#
loop_
_entity.id
_entity.type
_entity.pdbx_description
1 polymer ?
#
loop_
_entity_poly.entity_id
_entity_poly.type
_entity_poly.pdbx_seq_one_letter_code
_entity_poly.pdbx_strand_id
1 'polypeptide(L)'
;MKMTIKSLVMTIWLAALFTSANATDHTCTDCHATSTPGANDLINPLPDLCVDCHAERIAAGEHIVDIPVSEPDNTLPLYDGVMSCATCHDPHQPFAALRMEDPELCRQCHLK
;
A
#
# COMPACT_ATOMS: atom_id res chain seq x y z
N MET A 1 -29.13 -40.47 48.02
CA MET A 1 -28.92 -40.74 46.58
C MET A 1 -29.68 -39.70 45.78
N LYS A 2 -28.94 -38.93 44.95
CA LYS A 2 -29.39 -38.02 43.87
C LYS A 2 -30.17 -36.75 44.26
N MET A 3 -29.44 -35.63 44.33
CA MET A 3 -29.94 -34.31 43.96
C MET A 3 -29.13 -33.85 42.74
N THR A 4 -29.73 -33.89 41.56
CA THR A 4 -29.14 -33.45 40.29
C THR A 4 -29.15 -31.93 40.19
N ILE A 5 -27.95 -31.38 40.03
CA ILE A 5 -27.64 -29.95 40.02
C ILE A 5 -27.62 -29.45 38.57
N LYS A 6 -28.45 -28.44 38.33
CA LYS A 6 -28.32 -27.31 37.39
C LYS A 6 -28.31 -27.56 35.88
N SER A 7 -29.35 -26.98 35.25
CA SER A 7 -29.25 -26.05 34.11
C SER A 7 -28.29 -26.46 32.99
N LEU A 8 -28.74 -27.14 31.94
CA LEU A 8 -29.40 -26.52 30.77
C LEU A 8 -29.03 -25.04 30.55
N VAL A 9 -28.60 -24.74 29.31
CA VAL A 9 -28.19 -23.44 28.75
C VAL A 9 -26.70 -23.13 28.86
N MET A 10 -25.91 -23.75 27.98
CA MET A 10 -24.70 -23.13 27.43
C MET A 10 -24.63 -23.47 25.93
N THR A 11 -25.64 -23.02 25.20
CA THR A 11 -25.58 -22.87 23.75
C THR A 11 -25.76 -21.40 23.50
N ILE A 12 -24.69 -20.65 23.22
CA ILE A 12 -24.72 -19.45 22.37
C ILE A 12 -23.28 -19.09 21.97
N TRP A 13 -23.03 -19.30 20.67
CA TRP A 13 -22.35 -18.41 19.73
C TRP A 13 -21.04 -17.73 20.13
N LEU A 14 -19.96 -18.19 19.49
CA LEU A 14 -19.08 -17.30 18.73
C LEU A 14 -18.45 -18.12 17.61
N ALA A 15 -19.21 -18.28 16.52
CA ALA A 15 -18.60 -18.38 15.21
C ALA A 15 -17.84 -17.06 15.01
N ALA A 16 -16.56 -17.06 15.38
CA ALA A 16 -15.62 -16.10 14.84
C ALA A 16 -15.55 -16.41 13.33
N LEU A 17 -16.50 -15.83 12.61
CA LEU A 17 -16.42 -15.64 11.18
C LEU A 17 -15.13 -14.86 10.98
N PHE A 18 -14.05 -15.57 10.66
CA PHE A 18 -12.91 -15.02 9.96
C PHE A 18 -13.42 -14.57 8.59
N THR A 19 -14.16 -13.47 8.57
CA THR A 19 -14.23 -12.63 7.39
C THR A 19 -12.90 -11.90 7.39
N SER A 20 -11.93 -12.44 6.66
CA SER A 20 -10.85 -11.63 6.13
C SER A 20 -11.50 -10.63 5.16
N ALA A 21 -12.10 -9.57 5.72
CA ALA A 21 -12.46 -8.41 4.95
C ALA A 21 -11.18 -7.82 4.37
N ASN A 22 -11.27 -7.40 3.11
CA ASN A 22 -10.35 -6.55 2.38
C ASN A 22 -9.24 -7.27 1.59
N ALA A 23 -9.65 -8.05 0.59
CA ALA A 23 -9.01 -7.94 -0.72
C ALA A 23 -9.99 -7.21 -1.64
N THR A 24 -10.12 -5.91 -1.46
CA THR A 24 -10.78 -5.06 -2.45
C THR A 24 -9.77 -4.80 -3.55
N ASP A 25 -10.00 -5.34 -4.74
CA ASP A 25 -9.36 -4.83 -5.96
C ASP A 25 -9.67 -3.33 -6.04
N HIS A 26 -8.64 -2.49 -6.02
CA HIS A 26 -8.81 -1.05 -6.18
C HIS A 26 -9.37 -0.74 -7.57
N THR A 27 -10.33 0.19 -7.65
CA THR A 27 -10.83 0.69 -8.93
C THR A 27 -9.97 1.85 -9.43
N CYS A 28 -10.01 2.15 -10.74
CA CYS A 28 -9.26 3.28 -11.29
C CYS A 28 -9.57 4.60 -10.56
N THR A 29 -10.82 4.77 -10.14
CA THR A 29 -11.31 5.98 -9.46
C THR A 29 -10.94 6.07 -7.98
N ASP A 30 -10.34 5.02 -7.41
CA ASP A 30 -9.83 5.07 -6.03
C ASP A 30 -8.55 5.92 -5.95
N CYS A 31 -7.83 6.03 -7.07
CA CYS A 31 -6.59 6.80 -7.19
C CYS A 31 -6.70 7.96 -8.17
N HIS A 32 -7.53 7.82 -9.21
CA HIS A 32 -7.63 8.80 -10.28
C HIS A 32 -8.99 9.51 -10.33
N ALA A 33 -8.99 10.73 -10.86
CA ALA A 33 -10.20 11.55 -10.99
C ALA A 33 -11.21 10.99 -12.02
N THR A 34 -10.79 10.05 -12.88
CA THR A 34 -11.64 9.45 -13.91
C THR A 34 -11.40 7.95 -14.05
N SER A 35 -12.33 7.24 -14.71
CA SER A 35 -12.22 5.80 -14.95
C SER A 35 -11.29 5.42 -16.12
N THR A 36 -10.85 6.40 -16.92
CA THR A 36 -9.88 6.23 -18.02
C THR A 36 -8.77 7.28 -17.90
N PRO A 37 -7.94 7.20 -16.84
CA PRO A 37 -7.10 8.31 -16.45
C PRO A 37 -5.81 8.42 -17.28
N GLY A 38 -5.33 9.65 -17.45
CA GLY A 38 -3.94 9.93 -17.78
C GLY A 38 -3.03 9.84 -16.55
N ALA A 39 -1.71 9.86 -16.78
CA ALA A 39 -0.71 9.70 -15.72
C ALA A 39 -0.80 10.76 -14.59
N ASN A 40 -1.34 11.94 -14.88
CA ASN A 40 -1.41 13.07 -13.95
C ASN A 40 -2.80 13.29 -13.34
N ASP A 41 -3.78 12.44 -13.66
CA ASP A 41 -5.17 12.62 -13.21
C ASP A 41 -5.38 12.02 -11.80
N LEU A 42 -4.50 12.27 -10.85
CA LEU A 42 -4.61 11.74 -9.48
C LEU A 42 -5.58 12.57 -8.64
N ILE A 43 -6.33 11.92 -7.74
CA ILE A 43 -7.27 12.61 -6.84
C ILE A 43 -6.55 13.38 -5.72
N ASN A 44 -5.36 12.91 -5.34
CA ASN A 44 -4.44 13.52 -4.40
C ASN A 44 -2.99 13.38 -4.93
N PRO A 45 -2.07 14.30 -4.59
CA PRO A 45 -0.67 14.17 -4.98
C PRO A 45 -0.03 12.94 -4.31
N LEU A 46 1.08 12.45 -4.90
CA LEU A 46 1.92 11.44 -4.26
C LEU A 46 2.93 12.13 -3.33
N PRO A 47 3.28 11.53 -2.17
CA PRO A 47 2.86 10.21 -1.70
C PRO A 47 1.54 10.19 -0.91
N ASP A 48 0.90 11.33 -0.65
CA ASP A 48 -0.29 11.47 0.21
C ASP A 48 -1.41 10.49 -0.17
N LEU A 49 -1.70 10.35 -1.46
CA LEU A 49 -2.69 9.41 -1.98
C LEU A 49 -2.45 7.96 -1.50
N CYS A 50 -1.19 7.54 -1.39
CA CYS A 50 -0.86 6.17 -0.96
C CYS A 50 -1.16 5.97 0.53
N VAL A 51 -0.82 6.97 1.35
CA VAL A 51 -0.90 6.86 2.82
C VAL A 51 -2.29 7.13 3.37
N ASP A 52 -3.20 7.67 2.56
CA ASP A 52 -4.64 7.74 2.87
C ASP A 52 -5.22 6.35 3.20
N CYS A 53 -4.68 5.29 2.58
CA CYS A 53 -5.02 3.89 2.86
C CYS A 53 -3.88 3.12 3.56
N HIS A 54 -2.63 3.35 3.16
CA HIS A 54 -1.44 2.65 3.68
C HIS A 54 -0.72 3.45 4.77
N ALA A 55 -1.48 3.86 5.79
CA ALA A 55 -0.99 4.75 6.85
C ALA A 55 0.21 4.18 7.63
N GLU A 56 0.46 2.88 7.59
CA GLU A 56 1.61 2.25 8.24
C GLU A 56 2.94 2.45 7.49
N ARG A 57 2.91 2.86 6.21
CA ARG A 57 4.10 2.97 5.33
C ARG A 57 4.92 4.24 5.53
N ILE A 58 4.63 4.97 6.60
CA ILE A 58 5.40 6.13 7.06
C ILE A 58 6.05 5.86 8.44
N ALA A 59 6.06 4.61 8.88
CA ALA A 59 6.69 4.21 10.12
C ALA A 59 8.22 4.33 10.05
N ALA A 60 8.87 4.41 11.21
CA ALA A 60 10.32 4.42 11.30
C ALA A 60 10.92 3.13 10.72
N GLY A 61 11.86 3.26 9.79
CA GLY A 61 12.50 2.15 9.09
C GLY A 61 12.01 1.92 7.67
N GLU A 62 10.89 2.54 7.27
CA GLU A 62 10.47 2.62 5.87
C GLU A 62 11.41 3.53 5.08
N HIS A 63 11.55 3.26 3.78
CA HIS A 63 12.35 4.12 2.92
C HIS A 63 11.67 5.48 2.77
N ILE A 64 12.44 6.56 2.93
CA ILE A 64 11.93 7.93 2.78
C ILE A 64 11.47 8.16 1.34
N VAL A 65 10.43 8.97 1.17
CA VAL A 65 9.90 9.47 -0.10
C VAL A 65 9.63 10.97 0.05
N ASP A 66 9.07 11.62 -0.98
CA ASP A 66 8.85 13.07 -1.03
C ASP A 66 10.15 13.87 -0.91
N ILE A 67 11.19 13.38 -1.59
CA ILE A 67 12.49 14.05 -1.69
C ILE A 67 12.81 14.35 -3.15
N PRO A 68 13.32 15.55 -3.47
CA PRO A 68 13.85 15.84 -4.79
C PRO A 68 15.02 14.92 -5.12
N VAL A 69 15.03 14.34 -6.32
CA VAL A 69 16.14 13.52 -6.81
C VAL A 69 16.95 14.36 -7.79
N SER A 70 18.25 14.49 -7.50
CA SER A 70 19.20 15.23 -8.35
C SER A 70 20.16 14.31 -9.10
N GLU A 71 20.00 13.00 -8.96
CA GLU A 71 20.87 12.01 -9.59
C GLU A 71 20.61 11.97 -11.10
N PRO A 72 21.57 12.40 -11.94
CA PRO A 72 21.35 12.62 -13.36
C PRO A 72 21.17 11.31 -14.14
N ASP A 73 21.69 10.20 -13.61
CA ASP A 73 21.64 8.88 -14.25
C ASP A 73 20.47 8.02 -13.76
N ASN A 74 19.63 8.54 -12.84
CA ASN A 74 18.44 7.82 -12.38
C ASN A 74 17.44 7.65 -13.53
N THR A 75 17.01 6.40 -13.75
CA THR A 75 16.05 6.05 -14.81
C THR A 75 14.62 5.81 -14.27
N LEU A 76 14.43 5.87 -12.96
CA LEU A 76 13.13 5.63 -12.33
C LEU A 76 12.16 6.80 -12.56
N PRO A 77 10.83 6.52 -12.62
CA PRO A 77 9.84 7.57 -12.79
C PRO A 77 9.79 8.49 -11.56
N LEU A 78 10.08 9.76 -11.79
CA LEU A 78 9.93 10.82 -10.80
C LEU A 78 8.67 11.63 -11.11
N TYR A 79 7.99 12.10 -10.08
CA TYR A 79 6.86 13.01 -10.21
C TYR A 79 7.39 14.43 -10.01
N ASP A 80 7.49 15.21 -11.09
CA ASP A 80 8.10 16.56 -11.08
C ASP A 80 9.51 16.60 -10.44
N GLY A 81 10.32 15.57 -10.69
CA GLY A 81 11.67 15.45 -10.14
C GLY A 81 11.72 15.01 -8.67
N VAL A 82 10.57 14.68 -8.08
CA VAL A 82 10.44 14.19 -6.70
C VAL A 82 10.19 12.69 -6.71
N MET A 83 10.84 11.98 -5.79
CA MET A 83 10.63 10.55 -5.57
C MET A 83 9.36 10.31 -4.75
N SER A 84 8.57 9.32 -5.15
CA SER A 84 7.38 8.87 -4.43
C SER A 84 7.37 7.34 -4.26
N CYS A 85 6.35 6.79 -3.59
CA CYS A 85 6.13 5.35 -3.49
C CYS A 85 6.15 4.67 -4.89
N ALA A 86 5.53 5.33 -5.88
CA ALA A 86 5.39 4.81 -7.24
C ALA A 86 6.68 4.91 -8.10
N THR A 87 7.72 5.58 -7.59
CA THR A 87 9.05 5.61 -8.21
C THR A 87 9.68 4.22 -8.21
N CYS A 88 9.50 3.47 -7.12
CA CYS A 88 10.03 2.12 -6.94
C CYS A 88 8.96 1.04 -7.13
N HIS A 89 7.75 1.29 -6.65
CA HIS A 89 6.63 0.37 -6.75
C HIS A 89 5.77 0.66 -7.99
N ASP A 90 5.21 -0.37 -8.61
CA ASP A 90 4.20 -0.20 -9.66
C ASP A 90 2.79 -0.46 -9.09
N PRO A 91 1.99 0.59 -8.81
CA PRO A 91 0.65 0.43 -8.23
C PRO A 91 -0.35 -0.24 -9.18
N HIS A 92 -0.02 -0.40 -10.47
CA HIS A 92 -0.83 -1.16 -11.42
C HIS A 92 -0.48 -2.66 -11.44
N GLN A 93 0.59 -3.07 -10.75
CA GLN A 93 0.94 -4.48 -10.58
C GLN A 93 0.39 -5.02 -9.24
N PRO A 94 0.07 -6.33 -9.17
CA PRO A 94 -0.30 -6.96 -7.92
C PRO A 94 0.75 -6.72 -6.83
N PHE A 95 0.29 -6.45 -5.60
CA PHE A 95 1.13 -6.18 -4.44
C PHE A 95 2.12 -5.02 -4.60
N ALA A 96 1.86 -4.10 -5.54
CA ALA A 96 2.73 -2.98 -5.84
C ALA A 96 4.18 -3.44 -6.10
N ALA A 97 4.36 -4.33 -7.07
CA ALA A 97 5.66 -4.95 -7.36
C ALA A 97 6.76 -3.90 -7.62
N LEU A 98 8.00 -4.22 -7.25
CA LEU A 98 9.13 -3.37 -7.55
C LEU A 98 9.36 -3.30 -9.07
N ARG A 99 9.68 -2.11 -9.57
CA ARG A 99 9.99 -1.87 -10.99
C ARG A 99 11.31 -2.53 -11.43
N MET A 100 12.16 -2.85 -10.48
CA MET A 100 13.49 -3.41 -10.70
C MET A 100 13.89 -4.25 -9.49
N GLU A 101 14.75 -5.25 -9.70
CA GLU A 101 15.23 -6.09 -8.60
C GLU A 101 16.27 -5.37 -7.74
N ASP A 102 16.31 -5.74 -6.46
CA ASP A 102 17.38 -5.34 -5.56
C ASP A 102 18.68 -6.12 -5.91
N PRO A 103 19.86 -5.47 -5.85
CA PRO A 103 20.12 -4.12 -5.38
C PRO A 103 20.21 -3.07 -6.50
N GLU A 104 19.77 -3.38 -7.73
CA GLU A 104 19.87 -2.45 -8.86
C GLU A 104 18.95 -1.25 -8.68
N LEU A 105 17.74 -1.48 -8.16
CA LEU A 105 16.78 -0.42 -7.84
C LEU A 105 17.39 0.64 -6.91
N CYS A 106 17.97 0.22 -5.80
CA CYS A 106 18.52 1.14 -4.80
C CYS A 106 19.73 1.91 -5.34
N ARG A 107 20.49 1.30 -6.26
CA ARG A 107 21.69 1.89 -6.87
C ARG A 107 21.38 2.97 -7.91
N GLN A 108 20.11 3.19 -8.25
CA GLN A 108 19.69 4.34 -9.06
C GLN A 108 19.97 5.67 -8.36
N CYS A 109 20.02 5.68 -7.02
CA CYS A 109 20.35 6.86 -6.22
C CYS A 109 21.49 6.63 -5.21
N HIS A 110 21.61 5.43 -4.64
CA HIS A 110 22.64 5.11 -3.65
C HIS A 110 23.86 4.48 -4.30
N LEU A 111 24.62 5.30 -5.03
CA LEU A 111 25.96 4.94 -5.48
C LEU A 111 26.85 4.79 -4.23
N LYS A 112 27.51 3.63 -4.10
CA LYS A 112 28.35 3.31 -2.94
C LYS A 112 29.44 4.34 -2.67
#